data_AF-A0A946K3F5-F1
#
_entry.id   AF-A0A946K3F5-F1
#
_cell.length_a   1.000
_cell.length_b   1.000
_cell.length_c   1.000
_cell.angle_alpha   90.00
_cell.angle_beta   90.00
_cell.angle_gamma   90.00
#
_symmetry.space_group_name_H-M   'P 1'
#
loop_
_entity.id
_entity.type
_entity.pdbx_description
1 polymer ?
#
loop_
_entity_poly.entity_id
_entity_poly.type
_entity_poly.pdbx_seq_one_letter_code
_entity_poly.pdbx_strand_id
1 'polypeptide(L)'
;MMFVPIESALTLALDSNPDLFQHALDNRVGLVTPNLVNIALRTIENFWRVDRQNQNAQEIADQAGKLYDKFVGFIDAMLQVGTRLGQAKDEHDQAMRRLSTGKNNLIGKVERLKKLGVGPAKSLPSQLVEGSDDSTIAH
;
A
#
# COMPACT_ATOMS: atom_id res chain seq x y z
N MET A 1 37.76 -19.67 -32.98
CA MET A 1 38.07 -20.60 -31.86
C MET A 1 38.47 -21.94 -32.45
N MET A 2 39.42 -22.62 -31.80
CA MET A 2 39.84 -23.97 -32.16
C MET A 2 39.49 -24.90 -31.01
N PHE A 3 38.71 -25.94 -31.33
CA PHE A 3 38.25 -26.93 -30.36
C PHE A 3 39.21 -28.12 -30.30
N VAL A 4 39.65 -28.45 -29.10
CA VAL A 4 40.54 -29.59 -28.83
C VAL A 4 39.77 -30.60 -27.97
N PRO A 5 39.36 -31.76 -28.53
CA PRO A 5 38.46 -32.69 -27.86
C PRO A 5 39.11 -33.45 -26.70
N ILE A 6 40.44 -33.47 -26.63
CA ILE A 6 41.21 -34.21 -25.62
C ILE A 6 41.98 -33.19 -24.77
N GLU A 7 41.55 -33.02 -23.53
CA GLU A 7 42.13 -32.04 -22.60
C GLU A 7 43.60 -32.34 -22.30
N SER A 8 43.95 -33.61 -22.07
CA SER A 8 45.35 -34.03 -21.85
C SER A 8 46.26 -33.73 -23.03
N ALA A 9 45.74 -33.74 -24.26
CA ALA A 9 46.51 -33.40 -25.45
C ALA A 9 46.78 -31.88 -25.53
N LEU A 10 45.79 -31.06 -25.13
CA LEU A 10 45.99 -29.62 -25.02
C LEU A 10 47.01 -29.28 -23.94
N THR A 11 46.90 -29.88 -22.74
CA THR A 11 47.87 -29.68 -21.66
C THR A 11 49.28 -30.08 -22.09
N LEU A 12 49.44 -31.26 -22.69
CA LEU A 12 50.74 -31.72 -23.18
C LEU A 12 51.34 -30.76 -24.23
N ALA A 13 50.50 -30.20 -25.11
CA ALA A 13 50.93 -29.24 -26.13
C ALA A 13 51.37 -27.90 -25.51
N LEU A 14 50.67 -27.42 -24.49
CA LEU A 14 51.03 -26.20 -23.75
C LEU A 14 52.28 -26.39 -22.90
N ASP A 15 52.45 -27.56 -22.28
CA ASP A 15 53.65 -27.91 -21.51
C ASP A 15 54.88 -28.00 -22.42
N SER A 16 54.70 -28.54 -23.63
CA SER A 16 55.77 -28.68 -24.63
C SER A 16 56.12 -27.36 -25.32
N ASN A 17 55.15 -26.44 -25.44
CA ASN A 17 55.35 -25.12 -26.02
C ASN A 17 54.55 -24.06 -25.23
N PRO A 18 55.17 -23.43 -24.22
CA PRO A 18 54.50 -22.45 -23.36
C PRO A 18 53.94 -21.22 -24.09
N ASP A 19 54.58 -20.81 -25.20
CA ASP A 19 54.17 -19.63 -25.98
C ASP A 19 52.97 -19.92 -26.90
N LEU A 20 52.58 -21.19 -27.06
CA LEU A 20 51.50 -21.61 -27.96
C LEU A 20 50.17 -20.92 -27.64
N PHE A 21 49.85 -20.75 -26.35
CA PHE A 21 48.63 -20.08 -25.93
C PHE A 21 48.61 -18.61 -26.35
N GLN A 22 49.69 -17.88 -26.05
CA GLN A 22 49.80 -16.47 -26.41
C GLN A 22 49.81 -16.28 -27.92
N HIS A 23 50.55 -17.12 -28.66
CA HIS A 23 50.55 -17.12 -30.12
C HIS A 23 49.15 -17.35 -30.69
N ALA A 24 48.37 -18.29 -30.14
CA ALA A 24 47.00 -18.51 -30.57
C ALA A 24 46.11 -17.28 -30.30
N LEU A 25 46.26 -16.65 -29.12
CA LEU A 25 45.54 -15.42 -28.75
C LEU A 25 45.87 -14.23 -29.65
N ASP A 26 47.15 -13.99 -29.93
CA ASP A 26 47.62 -12.89 -30.80
C ASP A 26 47.07 -13.04 -32.23
N ASN A 27 46.88 -14.30 -32.67
CA ASN A 27 46.22 -14.65 -33.92
C ASN A 27 44.68 -14.73 -33.83
N ARG A 28 44.08 -14.27 -32.72
CA ARG A 28 42.62 -14.26 -32.47
C ARG A 28 41.97 -15.66 -32.47
N VAL A 29 42.73 -16.69 -32.12
CA VAL A 29 42.27 -18.07 -31.99
C VAL A 29 42.23 -18.46 -30.51
N GLY A 30 41.04 -18.47 -29.92
CA GLY A 30 40.84 -19.08 -28.60
C GLY A 30 40.91 -20.61 -28.69
N LEU A 31 41.77 -21.23 -27.87
CA LEU A 31 41.85 -22.68 -27.67
C LEU A 31 40.80 -23.10 -26.63
N VAL A 32 39.93 -24.05 -26.97
CA VAL A 32 38.84 -24.48 -26.09
C VAL A 32 38.73 -26.00 -26.01
N THR A 33 38.43 -26.51 -24.83
CA THR A 33 38.14 -27.94 -24.57
C THR A 33 36.64 -28.13 -24.28
N PRO A 34 36.10 -29.36 -24.32
CA PRO A 34 34.70 -29.63 -23.96
C PRO A 34 34.30 -29.04 -22.61
N ASN A 35 35.18 -29.12 -21.61
CA ASN A 35 34.94 -28.58 -20.28
C ASN A 35 34.85 -27.04 -20.29
N LEU A 36 35.76 -26.37 -21.01
CA LEU A 36 35.78 -24.92 -21.14
C LEU A 36 34.50 -24.37 -21.78
N VAL A 37 33.97 -25.07 -22.79
CA VAL A 37 32.69 -24.73 -23.43
C VAL A 37 31.53 -24.87 -22.44
N ASN A 38 31.47 -25.96 -21.67
CA ASN A 38 30.44 -26.14 -20.65
C ASN A 38 30.49 -25.05 -19.57
N ILE A 39 31.69 -24.65 -19.13
CA ILE A 39 31.87 -23.54 -18.19
C ILE A 39 31.34 -22.24 -18.80
N ALA A 40 31.70 -21.94 -20.05
CA ALA A 40 31.22 -20.73 -20.73
C ALA A 40 29.68 -20.71 -20.84
N LEU A 41 29.04 -21.83 -21.20
CA LEU A 41 27.58 -21.93 -21.27
C LEU A 41 26.91 -21.73 -19.92
N ARG A 42 27.43 -22.36 -18.85
CA ARG A 42 26.93 -22.17 -17.48
C ARG A 42 27.10 -20.73 -17.00
N THR A 43 28.21 -20.07 -17.38
CA THR A 43 28.42 -18.66 -17.07
C THR A 43 27.39 -17.76 -17.74
N ILE A 44 27.08 -18.02 -19.02
CA ILE A 44 26.02 -17.31 -19.74
C ILE A 44 24.66 -17.56 -19.08
N GLU A 45 24.33 -18.80 -18.73
CA GLU A 45 23.09 -19.14 -18.02
C GLU A 45 22.98 -18.40 -16.68
N ASN A 46 24.07 -18.39 -15.91
CA ASN A 46 24.14 -17.67 -14.64
C ASN A 46 23.96 -16.16 -14.84
N PHE A 47 24.56 -15.59 -15.88
CA PHE A 47 24.40 -14.17 -16.23
C PHE A 47 22.93 -13.82 -16.47
N TRP A 48 22.24 -14.62 -17.29
CA TRP A 48 20.80 -14.45 -17.53
C TRP A 48 19.95 -14.64 -16.28
N ARG A 49 20.33 -15.58 -15.39
CA ARG A 49 19.63 -15.78 -14.12
C ARG A 49 19.76 -14.56 -13.21
N VAL A 50 20.96 -14.00 -13.09
CA VAL A 50 21.21 -12.79 -12.29
C VAL A 50 20.49 -11.59 -12.89
N ASP A 51 20.54 -11.41 -14.21
CA ASP A 51 19.85 -10.32 -14.90
C ASP A 51 18.33 -10.38 -14.66
N ARG A 52 17.71 -11.55 -14.81
CA ARG A 52 16.28 -11.74 -14.48
C ARG A 52 15.97 -11.48 -13.01
N GLN A 53 16.84 -11.88 -12.09
CA GLN A 53 16.65 -11.60 -10.66
C GLN A 53 16.71 -10.09 -10.37
N ASN A 54 17.62 -9.36 -11.03
CA ASN A 54 17.72 -7.92 -10.90
C ASN A 54 16.47 -7.22 -11.45
N GLN A 55 16.00 -7.62 -12.64
CA GLN A 55 14.77 -7.08 -13.23
C GLN A 55 13.57 -7.32 -12.31
N ASN A 56 13.39 -8.55 -11.82
CA ASN A 56 12.31 -8.87 -10.88
C ASN A 56 12.40 -8.05 -9.58
N ALA A 57 13.61 -7.89 -9.02
CA ALA A 57 13.80 -7.09 -7.80
C ALA A 57 13.44 -5.62 -8.02
N GLN A 58 13.78 -5.07 -9.19
CA GLN A 58 13.44 -3.71 -9.57
C GLN A 58 11.92 -3.53 -9.76
N GLU A 59 11.25 -4.48 -10.42
CA GLU A 59 9.80 -4.48 -10.55
C GLU A 59 9.10 -4.60 -9.18
N ILE A 60 9.58 -5.47 -8.29
CA ILE A 60 9.06 -5.61 -6.93
C ILE A 60 9.20 -4.28 -6.18
N ALA A 61 10.36 -3.61 -6.28
CA ALA A 61 10.59 -2.34 -5.62
C ALA A 61 9.66 -1.23 -6.14
N ASP A 62 9.45 -1.14 -7.46
CA ASP A 62 8.53 -0.18 -8.07
C ASP A 62 7.06 -0.43 -7.66
N GLN A 63 6.62 -1.69 -7.68
CA GLN A 63 5.29 -2.09 -7.23
C GLN A 63 5.09 -1.84 -5.73
N ALA A 64 6.10 -2.11 -4.91
CA ALA A 64 6.06 -1.85 -3.48
C ALA A 64 5.95 -0.34 -3.20
N GLY A 65 6.69 0.51 -3.92
CA GLY A 65 6.59 1.96 -3.82
C GLY A 65 5.18 2.46 -4.17
N LYS A 66 4.65 2.05 -5.33
CA LYS A 66 3.29 2.40 -5.76
C LYS A 66 2.22 1.92 -4.78
N LEU A 67 2.39 0.73 -4.20
CA LEU A 67 1.48 0.19 -3.20
C LEU A 67 1.52 1.02 -1.92
N TYR A 68 2.71 1.40 -1.46
CA TYR A 68 2.90 2.22 -0.27
C TYR A 68 2.22 3.58 -0.43
N ASP A 69 2.44 4.27 -1.56
CA ASP A 69 1.82 5.57 -1.84
C ASP A 69 0.28 5.49 -1.83
N LYS A 70 -0.28 4.45 -2.47
CA LYS A 70 -1.73 4.20 -2.45
C LYS A 70 -2.25 3.92 -1.05
N PHE A 71 -1.49 3.18 -0.25
CA PHE A 71 -1.87 2.85 1.12
C PHE A 71 -1.89 4.08 2.02
N VAL A 72 -0.90 4.97 1.90
CA VAL A 72 -0.88 6.26 2.59
C VAL A 72 -2.08 7.11 2.18
N GLY A 73 -2.35 7.24 0.87
CA GLY A 73 -3.52 7.97 0.39
C GLY A 73 -4.86 7.40 0.88
N PHE A 74 -4.95 6.08 1.06
CA PHE A 74 -6.11 5.44 1.66
C PHE A 74 -6.26 5.78 3.15
N ILE A 75 -5.16 5.78 3.91
CA ILE A 75 -5.17 6.20 5.32
C ILE A 75 -5.65 7.65 5.44
N ASP A 76 -5.13 8.57 4.62
CA ASP A 76 -5.55 9.98 4.64
C ASP A 76 -7.04 10.13 4.35
N ALA A 77 -7.56 9.39 3.36
CA ALA A 77 -9.00 9.38 3.07
C ALA A 77 -9.82 8.88 4.28
N MET A 78 -9.35 7.84 4.96
CA MET A 78 -10.03 7.31 6.16
C MET A 78 -9.98 8.29 7.34
N LEU A 79 -8.87 9.00 7.54
CA LEU A 79 -8.77 10.06 8.55
C LEU A 79 -9.77 11.19 8.26
N GLN A 80 -9.88 11.63 7.00
CA GLN A 80 -10.86 12.64 6.60
C GLN A 80 -12.31 12.18 6.85
N VAL A 81 -12.63 10.91 6.58
CA VAL A 81 -13.94 10.35 6.91
C VAL A 81 -14.20 10.42 8.41
N GLY A 82 -13.22 10.06 9.24
CA GLY A 82 -13.31 10.18 10.69
C GLY A 82 -13.63 11.60 11.16
N THR A 83 -12.95 12.61 10.58
CA THR A 83 -13.24 14.01 10.87
C THR A 83 -14.67 14.41 10.50
N ARG A 84 -15.13 14.03 9.31
CA ARG A 84 -16.49 14.35 8.84
C ARG A 84 -17.57 13.67 9.69
N LEU A 85 -17.34 12.45 10.15
CA LEU A 85 -18.25 11.77 11.07
C LEU A 85 -18.31 12.48 12.43
N GLY A 86 -17.18 12.97 12.94
CA GLY A 86 -17.16 13.81 14.14
C GLY A 86 -17.99 15.07 13.99
N GLN A 87 -17.81 15.79 12.88
CA GLN A 87 -18.59 16.99 12.55
C GLN A 87 -20.08 16.68 12.43
N ALA A 88 -20.45 15.61 11.73
CA ALA A 88 -21.84 15.20 11.59
C ALA A 88 -22.49 14.87 12.94
N LYS A 89 -21.75 14.22 13.85
CA LYS A 89 -22.19 13.95 15.22
C LYS A 89 -22.39 15.26 16.00
N ASP A 90 -21.46 16.20 15.91
CA ASP A 90 -21.56 17.49 16.61
C ASP A 90 -22.76 18.31 16.11
N GLU A 91 -23.01 18.34 14.80
CA GLU A 91 -24.17 18.99 14.19
C GLU A 91 -25.48 18.33 14.63
N HIS A 92 -25.52 17.00 14.64
CA HIS A 92 -26.65 16.24 15.16
C HIS A 92 -26.93 16.59 16.63
N ASP A 93 -25.90 16.58 17.47
CA ASP A 93 -26.03 16.87 18.90
C ASP A 93 -26.48 18.33 19.14
N GLN A 94 -26.00 19.28 18.33
CA GLN A 94 -26.49 20.66 18.35
C GLN A 94 -27.97 20.76 17.92
N ALA A 95 -28.38 20.03 16.89
CA ALA A 95 -29.77 19.98 16.45
C ALA A 95 -30.67 19.41 17.54
N MET A 96 -30.25 18.31 18.19
CA MET A 96 -30.96 17.70 19.31
C MET A 96 -31.05 18.63 20.53
N ARG A 97 -29.99 19.39 20.83
CA ARG A 97 -30.05 20.43 21.87
C ARG A 97 -31.07 21.51 21.56
N ARG A 98 -31.14 21.98 20.31
CA ARG A 98 -32.16 22.98 19.92
C ARG A 98 -33.58 22.41 19.95
N LEU A 99 -33.72 21.12 19.64
CA LEU A 99 -35.01 20.42 19.60
C LEU A 99 -35.55 20.11 21.00
N SER A 100 -34.78 19.40 21.84
CA SER A 100 -35.29 18.78 23.08
C SER A 100 -34.49 19.04 24.35
N THR A 101 -33.15 19.13 24.31
CA THR A 101 -32.33 19.09 25.55
C THR A 101 -31.75 20.43 26.01
N GLY A 102 -31.73 21.44 25.15
CA GLY A 102 -31.17 22.76 25.45
C GLY A 102 -32.12 23.68 26.22
N LYS A 103 -31.58 24.70 26.88
CA LYS A 103 -32.38 25.78 27.52
C LYS A 103 -33.18 26.52 26.45
N ASN A 104 -34.50 26.67 26.65
CA ASN A 104 -35.44 27.20 25.65
C ASN A 104 -35.53 26.36 24.36
N ASN A 105 -35.40 25.02 24.46
CA ASN A 105 -35.63 24.11 23.34
C ASN A 105 -37.05 24.23 22.73
N LEU A 106 -37.18 23.79 21.47
CA LEU A 106 -38.41 23.89 20.69
C LEU A 106 -39.58 23.10 21.31
N ILE A 107 -39.35 21.89 21.81
CA ILE A 107 -40.39 21.07 22.42
C ILE A 107 -41.00 21.78 23.64
N GLY A 108 -40.16 22.30 24.53
CA GLY A 108 -40.60 23.06 25.70
C GLY A 108 -41.39 24.32 25.32
N LYS A 109 -41.03 25.00 24.21
CA LYS A 109 -41.81 26.13 23.69
C LYS A 109 -43.18 25.71 23.17
N VAL A 110 -43.25 24.62 22.41
CA VAL A 110 -44.50 24.09 21.84
C VAL A 110 -45.42 23.56 22.95
N GLU A 111 -44.88 22.87 23.96
CA GLU A 111 -45.66 22.39 25.10
C GLU A 111 -46.20 23.54 25.97
N ARG A 112 -45.44 24.63 26.16
CA ARG A 112 -45.95 25.85 26.79
C ARG A 112 -47.13 26.46 26.03
N LEU A 113 -47.07 26.49 24.69
CA LEU A 113 -48.19 26.97 23.87
C LEU A 113 -49.44 26.09 24.00
N LYS A 114 -49.26 24.77 24.07
CA LYS A 114 -50.36 23.82 24.34
C LYS A 114 -51.01 24.08 25.71
N LYS A 115 -50.21 24.31 26.75
CA LYS A 115 -50.70 24.68 28.10
C LYS A 115 -51.46 26.02 28.12
N LEU A 116 -51.14 26.95 27.22
CA LEU A 116 -51.83 28.24 27.07
C LEU A 116 -53.15 28.18 26.27
N GLY A 117 -53.63 26.97 25.93
CA GLY A 117 -54.95 26.79 25.31
C GLY A 117 -54.95 26.65 23.79
N VAL A 118 -53.77 26.57 23.15
CA VAL A 118 -53.68 26.20 21.73
C VAL A 118 -53.86 24.69 21.62
N GLY A 119 -55.03 24.24 21.17
CA GLY A 119 -55.38 22.82 21.02
C GLY A 119 -54.82 22.22 19.71
N PRO A 120 -53.73 21.44 19.74
CA PRO A 120 -53.20 20.83 18.54
C PRO A 120 -53.92 19.52 18.24
N ALA A 121 -54.14 19.22 16.96
CA ALA A 121 -54.79 17.97 16.52
C ALA A 121 -53.94 16.70 16.73
N LYS A 122 -52.62 16.85 17.00
CA LYS A 122 -51.68 15.74 17.24
C LYS A 122 -50.71 16.09 18.37
N SER A 123 -50.30 15.08 19.13
CA SER A 123 -49.40 15.20 20.29
C SER A 123 -47.96 14.83 19.92
N LEU A 124 -46.99 15.46 20.60
CA LEU A 124 -45.58 15.08 20.50
C LEU A 124 -45.32 13.72 21.16
N PRO A 125 -44.30 12.95 20.72
CA PRO A 125 -43.90 11.70 21.35
C PRO A 125 -43.45 11.90 22.80
N SER A 126 -43.93 11.07 23.73
CA SER A 126 -43.70 11.20 25.18
C SER A 126 -42.22 11.24 25.57
N GLN A 127 -41.39 10.43 24.91
CA GLN A 127 -39.95 10.33 25.16
C GLN A 127 -39.20 11.66 24.95
N LEU A 128 -39.68 12.50 24.04
CA LEU A 128 -39.07 13.79 23.73
C LEU A 128 -39.54 14.91 24.68
N VAL A 129 -40.70 14.73 25.30
CA VAL A 129 -41.30 15.68 26.25
C VAL A 129 -40.71 15.49 27.65
N GLU A 130 -40.60 14.25 28.14
CA GLU A 130 -40.05 13.93 29.47
C GLU A 130 -38.58 14.37 29.61
N GLY A 131 -37.75 14.17 28.58
CA GLY A 131 -36.35 14.62 28.60
C GLY A 131 -36.13 16.14 28.53
N SER A 132 -37.19 16.91 28.30
CA SER A 132 -37.13 18.38 28.18
C SER A 132 -37.51 19.12 29.48
N ASP A 133 -38.31 18.49 30.35
CA ASP A 133 -38.77 19.09 31.62
C ASP A 133 -37.71 19.01 32.74
N ASP A 134 -36.78 18.04 32.68
CA ASP A 134 -35.77 17.80 33.73
C ASP A 134 -34.63 18.84 33.78
N SER A 135 -34.55 19.74 32.80
CA SER A 135 -33.54 20.82 32.76
C SER A 135 -34.05 22.19 33.26
N THR A 136 -35.28 22.24 33.78
CA THR A 136 -35.88 23.48 34.31
C THR A 136 -35.97 23.52 35.85
N ILE A 137 -35.66 22.42 36.57
CA ILE A 137 -35.78 22.34 38.04
C ILE A 137 -34.40 22.07 38.69
N ALA A 138 -33.44 22.96 38.48
CA ALA A 138 -32.21 23.01 39.27
C ALA A 138 -31.63 24.43 39.29
N HIS A 139 -32.36 25.35 39.93
CA HIS A 139 -31.83 26.43 40.78
C HIS A 139 -33.00 27.18 41.44
#